data_AF-Q8YX86-F1
#
_entry.id   AF-Q8YX86-F1
#
_cell.length_a   1.000
_cell.length_b   1.000
_cell.length_c   1.000
_cell.angle_alpha   90.00
_cell.angle_beta   90.00
_cell.angle_gamma   90.00
#
_symmetry.space_group_name_H-M   'P 1'
#
loop_
_entity.id
_entity.type
_entity.pdbx_description
1 polymer ?
#
loop_
_entity_poly.entity_id
_entity_poly.type
_entity_poly.pdbx_seq_one_letter_code
_entity_poly.pdbx_strand_id
1 'polypeptide(L)'
;MKKINRRKAIKTVFLTSCAMFGLLAPFGTQMQYGLAQANDNFSMIIVSDTQYPWTANTDQGIEETEDQKKAGSTIANQNHVNSVNSLVQQVGNVRGTILNGDITAFGHSWQLDKYKEIWKQLSVPVYPGLGNHDYANNVDDCYANNCAIGMVEYVRDAIKKLNPRSFDYRESNSYKFPELRTEYIGSLAYSWDVGNIHFVQMHNYPIYERKFEGFDASAAKRKIVQIKHSLDWLEKDLTQARNEGKAIILNYHDSDNNWKNNYAPATYEQLKARFSDILKKYNVSAVFAGHYHTRIGKAEPYNNFSTVYGSVPVIYSGSASQNNYLLARFENGQMTVEKVSSANGGASRTLDGTYTLKTGSPATPIAPAPEPGSITFFNQGGYVARYNLSYTSGGQKASFSTGNMALGNKKRYDLPADATNIKVRGEAKTGLIWNPWRDIFNRSIEHPRGSICFKSYSTTLNAKWNNSCN
;
A
#
# COMPACT_ATOMS: atom_id res chain seq x y z
N MET A 1 -30.54 43.31 78.36
CA MET A 1 -29.78 44.54 78.64
C MET A 1 -28.31 44.33 78.27
N LYS A 2 -27.69 45.34 77.66
CA LYS A 2 -26.24 45.57 77.47
C LYS A 2 -25.41 44.54 76.68
N LYS A 3 -25.39 44.73 75.35
CA LYS A 3 -24.23 45.21 74.56
C LYS A 3 -22.82 44.93 75.13
N ILE A 4 -21.94 44.25 74.38
CA ILE A 4 -20.70 44.78 73.71
C ILE A 4 -19.62 43.71 73.39
N ASN A 5 -19.28 43.65 72.08
CA ASN A 5 -17.95 43.44 71.41
C ASN A 5 -17.10 42.17 71.66
N ARG A 6 -16.32 41.62 70.70
CA ARG A 6 -15.63 42.22 69.53
C ARG A 6 -15.09 41.08 68.59
N ARG A 7 -15.12 41.35 67.28
CA ARG A 7 -14.14 40.98 66.20
C ARG A 7 -13.90 39.47 65.91
N LYS A 8 -13.65 39.00 64.69
CA LYS A 8 -13.46 39.57 63.33
C LYS A 8 -13.68 38.42 62.33
N ALA A 9 -13.95 38.78 61.08
CA ALA A 9 -14.58 37.96 60.05
C ALA A 9 -13.74 36.80 59.47
N ILE A 10 -14.39 35.63 59.36
CA ILE A 10 -14.16 34.58 58.36
C ILE A 10 -15.57 34.23 57.85
N LYS A 11 -15.85 34.40 56.55
CA LYS A 11 -17.02 33.76 55.92
C LYS A 11 -16.72 33.36 54.48
N THR A 12 -16.42 32.08 54.35
CA THR A 12 -16.84 31.20 53.27
C THR A 12 -18.35 31.36 53.02
N VAL A 13 -18.78 31.58 51.78
CA VAL A 13 -20.16 31.31 51.35
C VAL A 13 -20.17 30.72 49.94
N PHE A 14 -20.74 29.52 49.88
CA PHE A 14 -21.23 28.80 48.71
C PHE A 14 -22.37 29.57 48.02
N LEU A 15 -22.39 29.59 46.68
CA LEU A 15 -23.61 29.78 45.90
C LEU A 15 -23.62 28.82 44.70
N THR A 16 -24.45 27.78 44.80
CA THR A 16 -25.23 27.19 43.70
C THR A 16 -26.41 28.13 43.43
N SER A 17 -26.97 28.35 42.24
CA SER A 17 -26.82 27.82 40.88
C SER A 17 -27.79 28.63 40.01
N CYS A 18 -27.43 29.03 38.80
CA CYS A 18 -28.23 28.78 37.59
C CYS A 18 -27.50 29.28 36.33
N ALA A 19 -27.61 28.48 35.29
CA ALA A 19 -26.76 28.45 34.12
C ALA A 19 -27.10 29.52 33.08
N MET A 20 -26.07 30.19 32.57
CA MET A 20 -25.98 30.65 31.19
C MET A 20 -24.63 30.17 30.64
N PHE A 21 -24.68 29.19 29.73
CA PHE A 21 -23.51 28.70 29.00
C PHE A 21 -23.09 29.77 27.99
N GLY A 22 -22.21 30.68 28.42
CA GLY A 22 -21.43 31.52 27.51
C GLY A 22 -20.35 30.67 26.84
N LEU A 23 -20.36 30.63 25.52
CA LEU A 23 -19.26 30.13 24.70
C LEU A 23 -18.02 31.03 24.93
N LEU A 24 -17.16 30.62 25.85
CA LEU A 24 -15.77 31.05 25.88
C LEU A 24 -14.96 30.02 25.10
N ALA A 25 -14.61 30.39 23.87
CA ALA A 25 -13.58 29.68 23.13
C ALA A 25 -12.27 29.71 23.95
N PRO A 26 -11.64 28.57 24.24
CA PRO A 26 -10.29 28.61 24.76
C PRO A 26 -9.42 29.18 23.65
N PHE A 27 -8.67 30.22 23.96
CA PHE A 27 -7.57 30.74 23.15
C PHE A 27 -6.65 29.56 22.81
N GLY A 28 -6.87 28.97 21.64
CA GLY A 28 -5.94 28.05 21.02
C GLY A 28 -4.70 28.87 20.72
N THR A 29 -3.60 28.53 21.39
CA THR A 29 -2.26 28.90 20.95
C THR A 29 -2.15 28.49 19.48
N GLN A 30 -2.23 29.48 18.58
CA GLN A 30 -1.75 29.34 17.23
C GLN A 30 -0.25 29.02 17.34
N MET A 31 0.09 27.73 17.28
CA MET A 31 1.42 27.34 16.86
C MET A 31 1.58 27.87 15.43
N GLN A 32 2.33 28.95 15.30
CA GLN A 32 3.01 29.25 14.05
C GLN A 32 3.84 28.01 13.71
N TYR A 33 3.45 27.28 12.67
CA TYR A 33 4.29 26.24 12.10
C TYR A 33 5.51 26.92 11.51
N GLY A 34 6.58 26.92 12.31
CA GLY A 34 7.89 27.37 11.90
C GLY A 34 8.35 26.61 10.66
N LEU A 35 9.03 27.35 9.78
CA LEU A 35 9.89 26.83 8.74
C LEU A 35 10.81 25.75 9.33
N ALA A 36 10.92 24.63 8.62
CA ALA A 36 11.84 23.50 8.78
C ALA A 36 12.71 23.47 10.06
N GLN A 37 12.47 22.50 10.95
CA GLN A 37 13.54 22.06 11.85
C GLN A 37 14.51 21.16 11.07
N ALA A 38 15.70 21.68 10.82
CA ALA A 38 16.81 21.06 10.12
C ALA A 38 17.57 19.97 10.93
N ASN A 39 16.92 19.24 11.85
CA ASN A 39 17.60 18.34 12.79
C ASN A 39 16.98 16.94 12.98
N ASP A 40 16.11 16.46 12.10
CA ASP A 40 15.66 15.06 12.15
C ASP A 40 16.65 14.15 11.39
N ASN A 41 17.86 14.00 11.93
CA ASN A 41 18.82 13.02 11.45
C ASN A 41 18.32 11.63 11.83
N PHE A 42 17.98 10.79 10.86
CA PHE A 42 17.49 9.45 11.14
C PHE A 42 18.09 8.42 10.19
N SER A 43 17.93 7.15 10.53
CA SER A 43 18.35 6.06 9.65
C SER A 43 17.20 5.11 9.33
N MET A 44 17.27 4.50 8.16
CA MET A 44 16.46 3.37 7.75
C MET A 44 17.38 2.20 7.43
N ILE A 45 16.95 0.98 7.76
CA ILE A 45 17.61 -0.24 7.33
C ILE A 45 16.84 -0.78 6.12
N ILE A 46 17.55 -1.17 5.07
CA ILE A 46 16.92 -1.67 3.83
C ILE A 46 17.42 -3.08 3.59
N VAL A 47 16.50 -4.04 3.59
CA VAL A 47 16.74 -5.47 3.36
C VAL A 47 15.89 -5.94 2.19
N SER A 48 16.21 -7.13 1.66
CA SER A 48 15.42 -7.84 0.67
C SER A 48 15.70 -9.34 0.82
N ASP A 49 14.87 -10.17 0.18
CA ASP A 49 15.21 -11.57 -0.08
C ASP A 49 15.54 -12.35 1.20
N THR A 50 14.68 -12.23 2.20
CA THR A 50 14.72 -13.09 3.40
C THR A 50 14.41 -14.53 3.01
N GLN A 51 13.49 -14.65 2.05
CA GLN A 51 13.24 -15.75 1.14
C GLN A 51 13.35 -17.13 1.76
N TYR A 52 12.79 -17.36 2.94
CA TYR A 52 12.98 -18.65 3.59
C TYR A 52 12.19 -19.78 2.89
N PRO A 53 12.78 -20.98 2.68
CA PRO A 53 14.20 -21.28 2.73
C PRO A 53 14.89 -20.99 1.40
N TRP A 54 15.95 -20.19 1.45
CA TRP A 54 16.83 -19.88 0.31
C TRP A 54 18.25 -19.63 0.82
N THR A 55 19.24 -20.10 0.06
CA THR A 55 20.65 -20.13 0.43
C THR A 55 21.52 -19.66 -0.74
N ALA A 56 22.80 -19.36 -0.48
CA ALA A 56 23.75 -19.07 -1.56
C ALA A 56 23.95 -20.25 -2.52
N ASN A 57 23.78 -21.48 -2.05
CA ASN A 57 23.79 -22.67 -2.90
C ASN A 57 22.56 -22.72 -3.81
N THR A 58 21.39 -22.33 -3.29
CA THR A 58 20.17 -22.17 -4.11
C THR A 58 20.40 -21.14 -5.22
N ASP A 59 21.07 -20.01 -4.93
CA ASP A 59 21.45 -19.01 -5.94
C ASP A 59 22.35 -19.56 -7.04
N GLN A 60 23.22 -20.50 -6.70
CA GLN A 60 24.19 -21.11 -7.61
C GLN A 60 23.64 -22.34 -8.34
N GLY A 61 22.39 -22.75 -8.06
CA GLY A 61 21.82 -23.99 -8.57
C GLY A 61 22.55 -25.24 -8.05
N ILE A 62 23.22 -25.14 -6.90
CA ILE A 62 23.88 -26.26 -6.23
C ILE A 62 22.82 -27.02 -5.42
N GLU A 63 22.76 -28.33 -5.64
CA GLU A 63 21.82 -29.20 -4.94
C GLU A 63 22.15 -29.31 -3.44
N GLU A 64 21.11 -29.19 -2.62
CA GLU A 64 21.16 -29.37 -1.17
C GLU A 64 19.98 -30.24 -0.75
N THR A 65 20.13 -30.99 0.34
CA THR A 65 18.95 -31.61 0.96
C THR A 65 18.04 -30.52 1.53
N GLU A 66 16.74 -30.80 1.62
CA GLU A 66 15.77 -29.86 2.20
C GLU A 66 16.14 -29.41 3.62
N ASP A 67 16.73 -30.31 4.42
CA ASP A 67 17.18 -29.99 5.78
C ASP A 67 18.39 -29.06 5.79
N GLN A 68 19.35 -29.26 4.88
CA GLN A 68 20.49 -28.35 4.70
C GLN A 68 20.02 -26.95 4.28
N LYS A 69 19.13 -26.88 3.29
CA LYS A 69 18.57 -25.62 2.79
C LYS A 69 17.81 -24.86 3.88
N LYS A 70 16.97 -25.54 4.67
CA LYS A 70 16.25 -24.95 5.82
C LYS A 70 17.20 -24.50 6.92
N ALA A 71 18.20 -25.31 7.28
CA ALA A 71 19.17 -24.95 8.31
C ALA A 71 20.01 -23.74 7.88
N GLY A 72 20.56 -23.75 6.67
CA GLY A 72 21.36 -22.66 6.11
C GLY A 72 20.56 -21.36 6.02
N SER A 73 19.34 -21.41 5.50
CA SER A 73 18.49 -20.23 5.41
C SER A 73 18.04 -19.70 6.77
N THR A 74 17.80 -20.59 7.75
CA THR A 74 17.53 -20.18 9.15
C THR A 74 18.71 -19.42 9.74
N ILE A 75 19.93 -19.93 9.56
CA ILE A 75 21.16 -19.28 10.05
C ILE A 75 21.33 -17.91 9.39
N ALA A 76 21.18 -17.81 8.08
CA ALA A 76 21.29 -16.55 7.34
C ALA A 76 20.27 -15.50 7.84
N ASN A 77 19.01 -15.89 8.00
CA ASN A 77 17.96 -15.01 8.50
C ASN A 77 18.19 -14.58 9.96
N GLN A 78 18.62 -15.49 10.84
CA GLN A 78 18.93 -15.17 12.23
C GLN A 78 20.15 -14.24 12.33
N ASN A 79 21.16 -14.46 11.49
CA ASN A 79 22.32 -13.58 11.37
C ASN A 79 21.89 -12.17 10.95
N HIS A 80 20.98 -12.03 9.99
CA HIS A 80 20.40 -10.73 9.62
C HIS A 80 19.72 -10.05 10.79
N VAL A 81 18.81 -10.73 11.49
CA VAL A 81 18.10 -10.15 12.64
C VAL A 81 19.07 -9.72 13.74
N ASN A 82 20.05 -10.56 14.08
CA ASN A 82 21.07 -10.23 15.07
C ASN A 82 21.90 -9.02 14.65
N SER A 83 22.33 -8.98 13.38
CA SER A 83 23.08 -7.88 12.79
C SER A 83 22.29 -6.58 12.85
N VAL A 84 21.02 -6.59 12.40
CA VAL A 84 20.14 -5.43 12.38
C VAL A 84 19.93 -4.88 13.79
N ASN A 85 19.65 -5.75 14.77
CA ASN A 85 19.46 -5.32 16.15
C ASN A 85 20.74 -4.72 16.76
N SER A 86 21.89 -5.31 16.49
CA SER A 86 23.18 -4.74 16.89
C SER A 86 23.41 -3.38 16.24
N LEU A 87 23.12 -3.26 14.94
CA LEU A 87 23.28 -2.01 14.20
C LEU A 87 22.35 -0.90 14.70
N VAL A 88 21.09 -1.22 15.04
CA VAL A 88 20.14 -0.28 15.64
C VAL A 88 20.71 0.33 16.91
N GLN A 89 21.33 -0.49 17.78
CA GLN A 89 21.97 -0.01 19.01
C GLN A 89 23.21 0.87 18.73
N GLN A 90 24.00 0.52 17.72
CA GLN A 90 25.23 1.25 17.37
C GLN A 90 24.97 2.60 16.71
N VAL A 91 23.94 2.70 15.86
CA VAL A 91 23.67 3.90 15.05
C VAL A 91 22.75 4.88 15.80
N GLY A 92 21.78 4.36 16.56
CA GLY A 92 20.73 5.18 17.15
C GLY A 92 19.78 5.78 16.10
N ASN A 93 18.61 6.24 16.55
CA ASN A 93 17.56 6.84 15.73
C ASN A 93 17.24 6.10 14.40
N VAL A 94 17.25 4.76 14.43
CA VAL A 94 16.76 3.94 13.33
C VAL A 94 15.23 3.88 13.40
N ARG A 95 14.56 4.30 12.33
CA ARG A 95 13.09 4.48 12.30
C ARG A 95 12.33 3.30 11.71
N GLY A 96 13.06 2.31 11.21
CA GLY A 96 12.55 0.99 10.84
C GLY A 96 13.37 0.31 9.76
N THR A 97 12.88 -0.87 9.38
CA THR A 97 13.47 -1.73 8.37
C THR A 97 12.51 -1.84 7.18
N ILE A 98 12.93 -1.42 6.00
CA ILE A 98 12.20 -1.62 4.75
C ILE A 98 12.61 -2.98 4.17
N LEU A 99 11.63 -3.82 3.84
CA LEU A 99 11.85 -5.14 3.25
C LEU A 99 11.35 -5.13 1.79
N ASN A 100 12.28 -5.17 0.83
CA ASN A 100 11.99 -5.05 -0.61
C ASN A 100 11.61 -6.39 -1.25
N GLY A 101 10.67 -7.11 -0.66
CA GLY A 101 10.10 -8.32 -1.25
C GLY A 101 10.89 -9.60 -1.03
N ASP A 102 10.34 -10.67 -1.59
CA ASP A 102 10.74 -12.06 -1.39
C ASP A 102 10.92 -12.41 0.08
N ILE A 103 9.82 -12.26 0.80
CA ILE A 103 9.71 -12.64 2.22
C ILE A 103 9.92 -14.15 2.36
N THR A 104 9.38 -14.91 1.43
CA THR A 104 9.36 -16.38 1.40
C THR A 104 9.85 -16.91 0.07
N ALA A 105 10.36 -18.14 0.04
CA ALA A 105 10.80 -18.78 -1.21
C ALA A 105 9.65 -19.15 -2.16
N PHE A 106 8.42 -19.24 -1.66
CA PHE A 106 7.25 -19.60 -2.49
C PHE A 106 5.88 -19.21 -1.91
N GLY A 107 5.82 -18.58 -0.74
CA GLY A 107 4.55 -18.21 -0.08
C GLY A 107 3.86 -19.35 0.69
N HIS A 108 4.51 -20.50 0.91
CA HIS A 108 3.91 -21.54 1.74
C HIS A 108 3.73 -21.06 3.19
N SER A 109 2.66 -21.49 3.86
CA SER A 109 2.36 -21.07 5.24
C SER A 109 3.51 -21.34 6.22
N TRP A 110 4.14 -22.52 6.13
CA TRP A 110 5.28 -22.87 6.98
C TRP A 110 6.52 -22.01 6.72
N GLN A 111 6.69 -21.49 5.49
CA GLN A 111 7.78 -20.56 5.17
C GLN A 111 7.52 -19.20 5.83
N LEU A 112 6.29 -18.70 5.67
CA LEU A 112 5.84 -17.46 6.27
C LEU A 112 5.88 -17.52 7.81
N ASP A 113 5.50 -18.65 8.39
CA ASP A 113 5.53 -18.84 9.85
C ASP A 113 6.97 -18.84 10.38
N LYS A 114 7.91 -19.45 9.66
CA LYS A 114 9.33 -19.40 10.02
C LYS A 114 9.91 -17.99 9.87
N TYR A 115 9.56 -17.28 8.79
CA TYR A 115 9.90 -15.86 8.66
C TYR A 115 9.39 -15.05 9.86
N LYS A 116 8.11 -15.19 10.23
CA LYS A 116 7.54 -14.50 11.40
C LYS A 116 8.25 -14.87 12.69
N GLU A 117 8.61 -16.14 12.88
CA GLU A 117 9.33 -16.63 14.07
C GLU A 117 10.67 -15.90 14.26
N ILE A 118 11.44 -15.73 13.18
CA ILE A 118 12.76 -15.12 13.21
C ILE A 118 12.63 -13.58 13.23
N TRP A 119 11.90 -13.00 12.29
CA TRP A 119 11.87 -11.56 12.05
C TRP A 119 11.03 -10.76 13.03
N LYS A 120 10.13 -11.39 13.81
CA LYS A 120 9.45 -10.71 14.94
C LYS A 120 10.41 -10.22 16.03
N GLN A 121 11.65 -10.70 16.02
CA GLN A 121 12.69 -10.33 17.00
C GLN A 121 13.38 -9.01 16.64
N LEU A 122 13.07 -8.40 15.48
CA LEU A 122 13.56 -7.07 15.17
C LEU A 122 13.06 -6.04 16.17
N SER A 123 13.97 -5.18 16.62
CA SER A 123 13.75 -4.13 17.62
C SER A 123 13.11 -2.85 17.05
N VAL A 124 12.91 -2.79 15.73
CA VAL A 124 12.31 -1.65 15.03
C VAL A 124 11.20 -2.14 14.09
N PRO A 125 10.22 -1.27 13.73
CA PRO A 125 9.15 -1.64 12.83
C PRO A 125 9.65 -2.10 11.46
N VAL A 126 8.92 -3.03 10.84
CA VAL A 126 9.18 -3.50 9.47
C VAL A 126 8.14 -2.90 8.52
N TYR A 127 8.60 -2.38 7.39
CA TYR A 127 7.80 -1.92 6.25
C TYR A 127 7.88 -2.98 5.15
N PRO A 128 6.92 -3.93 5.09
CA PRO A 128 7.00 -5.08 4.19
C PRO A 128 6.68 -4.73 2.73
N GLY A 129 7.44 -5.29 1.81
CA GLY A 129 7.16 -5.41 0.39
C GLY A 129 6.97 -6.90 0.03
N LEU A 130 6.32 -7.16 -1.10
CA LEU A 130 6.19 -8.50 -1.67
C LEU A 130 7.08 -8.58 -2.91
N GLY A 131 7.72 -9.72 -3.17
CA GLY A 131 8.48 -9.96 -4.40
C GLY A 131 7.84 -11.04 -5.27
N ASN A 132 8.53 -11.48 -6.33
CA ASN A 132 7.95 -12.45 -7.25
C ASN A 132 7.73 -13.83 -6.61
N HIS A 133 8.54 -14.23 -5.62
CA HIS A 133 8.35 -15.50 -4.90
C HIS A 133 7.14 -15.50 -3.94
N ASP A 134 6.65 -14.32 -3.57
CA ASP A 134 5.54 -14.21 -2.63
C ASP A 134 4.15 -14.26 -3.29
N TYR A 135 4.00 -13.70 -4.50
CA TYR A 135 2.68 -13.53 -5.14
C TYR A 135 2.70 -13.39 -6.67
N ALA A 136 3.77 -13.85 -7.35
CA ALA A 136 3.82 -13.92 -8.81
C ALA A 136 4.12 -15.34 -9.31
N ASN A 137 5.21 -15.94 -8.86
CA ASN A 137 5.67 -17.26 -9.29
C ASN A 137 4.77 -18.39 -8.80
N ASN A 138 4.13 -18.21 -7.65
CA ASN A 138 3.27 -19.18 -6.99
C ASN A 138 1.78 -19.04 -7.36
N VAL A 139 1.46 -18.11 -8.26
CA VAL A 139 0.08 -17.93 -8.75
C VAL A 139 -0.26 -19.07 -9.70
N ASP A 140 -1.36 -19.74 -9.40
CA ASP A 140 -1.87 -20.95 -10.03
C ASP A 140 -0.97 -22.19 -9.87
N ASP A 141 0.00 -22.13 -8.94
CA ASP A 141 0.98 -23.19 -8.66
C ASP A 141 0.96 -23.63 -7.18
N CYS A 142 -0.17 -23.42 -6.51
CA CYS A 142 -0.38 -23.84 -5.12
C CYS A 142 -1.87 -24.16 -4.90
N TYR A 143 -2.16 -25.12 -4.02
CA TYR A 143 -3.54 -25.54 -3.75
C TYR A 143 -4.44 -24.34 -3.43
N ALA A 144 -5.49 -24.16 -4.22
CA ALA A 144 -6.45 -23.06 -4.14
C ALA A 144 -5.78 -21.66 -4.09
N ASN A 145 -4.60 -21.48 -4.68
CA ASN A 145 -3.82 -20.23 -4.63
C ASN A 145 -3.49 -19.73 -3.21
N ASN A 146 -3.53 -20.63 -2.21
CA ASN A 146 -3.36 -20.25 -0.81
C ASN A 146 -1.98 -19.66 -0.49
N CYS A 147 -0.95 -20.01 -1.26
CA CYS A 147 0.39 -19.46 -1.10
C CYS A 147 0.40 -17.95 -1.42
N ALA A 148 0.01 -17.57 -2.64
CA ALA A 148 -0.09 -16.16 -3.05
C ALA A 148 -1.11 -15.36 -2.23
N ILE A 149 -2.30 -15.93 -2.00
CA ILE A 149 -3.37 -15.27 -1.24
C ILE A 149 -2.93 -15.05 0.21
N GLY A 150 -2.29 -16.05 0.84
CA GLY A 150 -1.80 -15.94 2.21
C GLY A 150 -0.75 -14.83 2.37
N MET A 151 0.15 -14.67 1.40
CA MET A 151 1.14 -13.58 1.40
C MET A 151 0.49 -12.20 1.23
N VAL A 152 -0.48 -12.06 0.32
CA VAL A 152 -1.26 -10.82 0.14
C VAL A 152 -2.00 -10.46 1.43
N GLU A 153 -2.67 -11.42 2.07
CA GLU A 153 -3.40 -11.18 3.33
C GLU A 153 -2.46 -10.78 4.47
N TYR A 154 -1.31 -11.46 4.59
CA TYR A 154 -0.29 -11.14 5.60
C TYR A 154 0.25 -9.72 5.44
N VAL A 155 0.69 -9.34 4.24
CA VAL A 155 1.27 -8.03 4.00
C VAL A 155 0.22 -6.93 4.12
N ARG A 156 -1.00 -7.14 3.63
CA ARG A 156 -2.14 -6.23 3.87
C ARG A 156 -2.32 -5.95 5.36
N ASP A 157 -2.36 -6.99 6.19
CA ASP A 157 -2.61 -6.84 7.62
C ASP A 157 -1.42 -6.21 8.35
N ALA A 158 -0.20 -6.48 7.89
CA ALA A 158 0.99 -5.79 8.38
C ALA A 158 0.96 -4.30 8.04
N ILE A 159 0.62 -3.92 6.80
CA ILE A 159 0.49 -2.52 6.37
C ILE A 159 -0.57 -1.79 7.19
N LYS A 160 -1.76 -2.37 7.39
CA LYS A 160 -2.83 -1.76 8.20
C LYS A 160 -2.36 -1.41 9.62
N LYS A 161 -1.49 -2.22 10.21
CA LYS A 161 -0.93 -1.96 11.56
C LYS A 161 0.07 -0.81 11.59
N LEU A 162 0.71 -0.49 10.47
CA LEU A 162 1.65 0.63 10.35
C LEU A 162 0.94 1.99 10.29
N ASN A 163 -0.38 2.02 10.07
CA ASN A 163 -1.16 3.23 9.86
C ASN A 163 -0.50 4.15 8.80
N PRO A 164 -0.36 3.67 7.55
CA PRO A 164 0.34 4.37 6.50
C PRO A 164 -0.35 5.70 6.17
N ARG A 165 0.41 6.62 5.59
CA ARG A 165 -0.11 7.89 5.08
C ARG A 165 -1.13 7.66 3.97
N SER A 166 -0.82 6.77 3.05
CA SER A 166 -1.68 6.36 1.94
C SER A 166 -1.51 4.87 1.68
N PHE A 167 -2.57 4.17 1.28
CA PHE A 167 -2.57 2.74 1.01
C PHE A 167 -3.54 2.41 -0.13
N ASP A 168 -3.01 1.92 -1.25
CA ASP A 168 -3.78 1.49 -2.42
C ASP A 168 -4.37 0.10 -2.24
N TYR A 169 -5.38 0.03 -1.39
CA TYR A 169 -6.07 -1.22 -1.11
C TYR A 169 -7.53 -0.99 -0.76
N ARG A 170 -8.37 -1.89 -1.24
CA ARG A 170 -9.72 -2.06 -0.72
C ARG A 170 -10.13 -3.52 -0.67
N GLU A 171 -11.12 -3.76 0.18
CA GLU A 171 -11.80 -5.04 0.30
C GLU A 171 -13.27 -4.88 -0.11
N SER A 172 -13.81 -5.85 -0.84
CA SER A 172 -15.22 -5.92 -1.18
C SER A 172 -15.78 -7.30 -0.87
N ASN A 173 -16.81 -7.35 -0.04
CA ASN A 173 -17.51 -8.58 0.32
C ASN A 173 -18.84 -8.68 -0.45
N SER A 174 -19.14 -9.85 -1.01
CA SER A 174 -20.39 -10.12 -1.73
C SER A 174 -20.82 -11.59 -1.60
N TYR A 175 -22.04 -11.89 -2.02
CA TYR A 175 -22.60 -13.24 -2.04
C TYR A 175 -23.09 -13.59 -3.44
N LYS A 176 -22.61 -14.73 -3.95
CA LYS A 176 -23.09 -15.36 -5.19
C LYS A 176 -23.31 -16.83 -4.89
N PHE A 177 -24.57 -17.23 -4.72
CA PHE A 177 -24.95 -18.61 -4.41
C PHE A 177 -24.14 -19.62 -5.25
N PRO A 178 -23.51 -20.64 -4.62
CA PRO A 178 -23.58 -20.98 -3.20
C PRO A 178 -22.53 -20.30 -2.29
N GLU A 179 -21.72 -19.36 -2.79
CA GLU A 179 -20.46 -18.94 -2.14
C GLU A 179 -20.50 -17.49 -1.60
N LEU A 180 -19.87 -17.29 -0.44
CA LEU A 180 -19.38 -15.97 -0.03
C LEU A 180 -18.17 -15.59 -0.88
N ARG A 181 -17.98 -14.29 -1.13
CA ARG A 181 -16.87 -13.78 -1.91
C ARG A 181 -16.22 -12.59 -1.22
N THR A 182 -14.90 -12.59 -1.18
CA THR A 182 -14.08 -11.44 -0.75
C THR A 182 -13.12 -11.09 -1.87
N GLU A 183 -13.17 -9.84 -2.34
CA GLU A 183 -12.27 -9.31 -3.35
C GLU A 183 -11.26 -8.36 -2.69
N TYR A 184 -9.98 -8.59 -2.95
CA TYR A 184 -8.85 -7.75 -2.57
C TYR A 184 -8.40 -6.98 -3.81
N ILE A 185 -8.53 -5.66 -3.82
CA ILE A 185 -8.38 -4.84 -5.03
C ILE A 185 -7.44 -3.67 -4.75
N GLY A 186 -6.49 -3.44 -5.66
CA GLY A 186 -5.49 -2.37 -5.58
C GLY A 186 -4.09 -2.91 -5.87
N SER A 187 -3.08 -2.05 -5.85
CA SER A 187 -1.68 -2.48 -5.99
C SER A 187 -1.05 -2.98 -4.68
N LEU A 188 -1.73 -2.76 -3.55
CA LEU A 188 -1.20 -2.86 -2.18
C LEU A 188 -0.14 -1.80 -1.84
N ALA A 189 0.30 -0.99 -2.81
CA ALA A 189 1.32 0.02 -2.57
C ALA A 189 0.89 0.99 -1.46
N TYR A 190 1.86 1.43 -0.67
CA TYR A 190 1.60 2.31 0.46
C TYR A 190 2.77 3.27 0.69
N SER A 191 2.48 4.36 1.39
CA SER A 191 3.45 5.40 1.67
C SER A 191 3.44 5.83 3.13
N TRP A 192 4.55 6.38 3.59
CA TRP A 192 4.70 6.96 4.91
C TRP A 192 5.76 8.05 4.89
N ASP A 193 5.75 8.89 5.92
CA ASP A 193 6.71 9.98 6.06
C ASP A 193 7.59 9.77 7.28
N VAL A 194 8.87 10.10 7.14
CA VAL A 194 9.78 10.27 8.27
C VAL A 194 10.50 11.60 8.07
N GLY A 195 10.21 12.57 8.93
CA GLY A 195 10.66 13.96 8.74
C GLY A 195 10.23 14.50 7.37
N ASN A 196 11.20 15.00 6.61
CA ASN A 196 11.01 15.55 5.26
C ASN A 196 11.14 14.53 4.13
N ILE A 197 11.21 13.24 4.45
CA ILE A 197 11.31 12.16 3.47
C ILE A 197 9.97 11.44 3.36
N HIS A 198 9.51 11.29 2.13
CA HIS A 198 8.35 10.52 1.74
C HIS A 198 8.80 9.19 1.14
N PHE A 199 8.47 8.09 1.81
CA PHE A 199 8.79 6.74 1.36
C PHE A 199 7.56 6.10 0.73
N VAL A 200 7.78 5.37 -0.36
CA VAL A 200 6.75 4.56 -1.03
C VAL A 200 7.25 3.13 -1.16
N GLN A 201 6.42 2.15 -0.82
CA GLN A 201 6.67 0.73 -1.07
C GLN A 201 5.65 0.23 -2.10
N MET A 202 6.15 -0.32 -3.21
CA MET A 202 5.35 -0.69 -4.39
C MET A 202 5.34 -2.20 -4.67
N HIS A 203 5.89 -3.01 -3.76
CA HIS A 203 5.94 -4.47 -3.82
C HIS A 203 6.80 -4.98 -4.98
N ASN A 204 6.29 -5.82 -5.88
CA ASN A 204 7.13 -6.52 -6.85
C ASN A 204 7.79 -5.53 -7.81
N TYR A 205 6.99 -4.81 -8.59
CA TYR A 205 7.46 -3.75 -9.46
C TYR A 205 6.31 -2.78 -9.80
N PRO A 206 6.61 -1.53 -10.21
CA PRO A 206 5.61 -0.47 -10.37
C PRO A 206 4.39 -0.82 -11.22
N ILE A 207 4.64 -1.60 -12.28
CA ILE A 207 3.61 -1.99 -13.26
C ILE A 207 3.08 -3.40 -13.04
N TYR A 208 3.36 -4.06 -11.90
CA TYR A 208 2.87 -5.41 -11.65
C TYR A 208 1.34 -5.43 -11.59
N GLU A 209 0.74 -6.33 -12.36
CA GLU A 209 -0.70 -6.61 -12.31
C GLU A 209 -0.91 -8.12 -12.40
N ARG A 210 -1.90 -8.61 -11.64
CA ARG A 210 -2.27 -10.01 -11.64
C ARG A 210 -3.66 -10.19 -11.05
N LYS A 211 -4.43 -11.10 -11.61
CA LYS A 211 -5.69 -11.55 -11.03
C LYS A 211 -5.65 -13.04 -10.79
N PHE A 212 -6.00 -13.46 -9.58
CA PHE A 212 -6.08 -14.86 -9.20
C PHE A 212 -7.13 -15.06 -8.11
N GLU A 213 -7.61 -16.29 -7.96
CA GLU A 213 -8.63 -16.62 -6.98
C GLU A 213 -8.41 -17.99 -6.35
N GLY A 214 -8.98 -18.15 -5.16
CA GLY A 214 -8.86 -19.35 -4.35
C GLY A 214 -10.14 -19.61 -3.57
N PHE A 215 -10.40 -20.86 -3.22
CA PHE A 215 -11.54 -21.23 -2.39
C PHE A 215 -11.07 -21.64 -0.99
N ASP A 216 -11.53 -20.89 0.01
CA ASP A 216 -11.38 -21.22 1.42
C ASP A 216 -12.58 -22.09 1.84
N ALA A 217 -12.34 -23.39 1.89
CA ALA A 217 -13.36 -24.37 2.25
C ALA A 217 -13.87 -24.20 3.68
N SER A 218 -13.01 -23.77 4.61
CA SER A 218 -13.38 -23.57 6.02
C SER A 218 -14.37 -22.42 6.21
N ALA A 219 -14.25 -21.39 5.37
CA ALA A 219 -15.13 -20.23 5.38
C ALA A 219 -16.25 -20.28 4.32
N ALA A 220 -16.33 -21.36 3.53
CA ALA A 220 -17.17 -21.48 2.33
C ALA A 220 -17.09 -20.22 1.44
N LYS A 221 -15.86 -19.72 1.26
CA LYS A 221 -15.60 -18.38 0.75
C LYS A 221 -14.59 -18.40 -0.38
N ARG A 222 -14.96 -17.80 -1.51
CA ARG A 222 -14.04 -17.51 -2.61
C ARG A 222 -13.30 -16.21 -2.34
N LYS A 223 -11.97 -16.26 -2.31
CA LYS A 223 -11.08 -15.10 -2.22
C LYS A 223 -10.58 -14.77 -3.61
N ILE A 224 -10.70 -13.52 -4.03
CA ILE A 224 -10.30 -13.05 -5.35
C ILE A 224 -9.33 -11.89 -5.16
N VAL A 225 -8.09 -12.07 -5.62
CA VAL A 225 -7.08 -11.01 -5.61
C VAL A 225 -7.05 -10.36 -7.00
N GLN A 226 -7.13 -9.04 -7.02
CA GLN A 226 -7.02 -8.20 -8.21
C GLN A 226 -5.91 -7.16 -7.95
N ILE A 227 -4.67 -7.57 -8.15
CA ILE A 227 -3.52 -6.68 -8.13
C ILE A 227 -3.55 -5.83 -9.39
N LYS A 228 -3.53 -4.51 -9.21
CA LYS A 228 -3.42 -3.52 -10.29
C LYS A 228 -2.03 -2.89 -10.27
N HIS A 229 -1.57 -2.36 -11.40
CA HIS A 229 -0.38 -1.52 -11.39
C HIS A 229 -0.60 -0.27 -10.52
N SER A 230 0.48 0.24 -9.91
CA SER A 230 0.41 1.31 -8.90
C SER A 230 0.47 2.73 -9.48
N LEU A 231 0.70 2.90 -10.79
CA LEU A 231 1.07 4.20 -11.37
C LEU A 231 0.04 5.33 -11.13
N ASP A 232 -1.26 5.06 -11.26
CA ASP A 232 -2.30 6.07 -11.01
C ASP A 232 -2.30 6.55 -9.55
N TRP A 233 -2.20 5.60 -8.62
CA TRP A 233 -2.12 5.91 -7.19
C TRP A 233 -0.81 6.62 -6.84
N LEU A 234 0.31 6.17 -7.43
CA LEU A 234 1.64 6.75 -7.21
C LEU A 234 1.66 8.22 -7.62
N GLU A 235 1.15 8.57 -8.81
CA GLU A 235 1.13 9.96 -9.24
C GLU A 235 0.36 10.87 -8.28
N LYS A 236 -0.75 10.38 -7.73
CA LYS A 236 -1.53 11.11 -6.74
C LYS A 236 -0.75 11.31 -5.44
N ASP A 237 -0.16 10.23 -4.93
CA ASP A 237 0.62 10.22 -3.69
C ASP A 237 1.85 11.15 -3.81
N LEU A 238 2.62 11.03 -4.91
CA LEU A 238 3.79 11.85 -5.18
C LEU A 238 3.45 13.32 -5.47
N THR A 239 2.29 13.61 -6.07
CA THR A 239 1.85 15.00 -6.24
C THR A 239 1.70 15.69 -4.88
N GLN A 240 1.08 15.00 -3.92
CA GLN A 240 0.92 15.54 -2.59
C GLN A 240 2.27 15.73 -1.89
N ALA A 241 3.12 14.70 -1.89
CA ALA A 241 4.44 14.75 -1.28
C ALA A 241 5.33 15.86 -1.87
N ARG A 242 5.29 16.06 -3.20
CA ARG A 242 6.06 17.12 -3.86
C ARG A 242 5.56 18.51 -3.57
N ASN A 243 4.26 18.72 -3.51
CA ASN A 243 3.71 20.01 -3.13
C ASN A 243 4.05 20.36 -1.68
N GLU A 244 4.18 19.35 -0.82
CA GLU A 244 4.69 19.47 0.56
C GLU A 244 6.23 19.63 0.65
N GLY A 245 6.94 19.59 -0.49
CA GLY A 245 8.39 19.81 -0.55
C GLY A 245 9.25 18.64 -0.07
N LYS A 246 8.67 17.45 0.08
CA LYS A 246 9.35 16.24 0.57
C LYS A 246 10.27 15.65 -0.49
N ALA A 247 11.38 15.08 -0.03
CA ALA A 247 12.18 14.19 -0.87
C ALA A 247 11.50 12.83 -0.99
N ILE A 248 11.48 12.26 -2.19
CA ILE A 248 10.78 11.01 -2.48
C ILE A 248 11.79 9.87 -2.65
N ILE A 249 11.55 8.77 -1.94
CA ILE A 249 12.28 7.51 -2.05
C ILE A 249 11.28 6.40 -2.41
N LEU A 250 11.55 5.69 -3.51
CA LEU A 250 10.73 4.54 -3.91
C LEU A 250 11.41 3.24 -3.53
N ASN A 251 10.61 2.25 -3.17
CA ASN A 251 11.06 0.92 -2.76
C ASN A 251 10.21 -0.13 -3.46
N TYR A 252 10.85 -1.13 -4.08
CA TYR A 252 10.18 -2.30 -4.66
C TYR A 252 11.21 -3.40 -4.90
N HIS A 253 10.77 -4.56 -5.39
CA HIS A 253 11.60 -5.75 -5.49
C HIS A 253 12.37 -5.82 -6.82
N ASP A 254 11.68 -5.87 -7.95
CA ASP A 254 12.27 -6.08 -9.28
C ASP A 254 12.48 -4.76 -10.03
N SER A 255 13.73 -4.45 -10.36
CA SER A 255 14.11 -3.24 -11.08
C SER A 255 13.81 -3.25 -12.57
N ASP A 256 13.74 -4.43 -13.22
CA ASP A 256 13.73 -4.49 -14.68
C ASP A 256 13.40 -5.86 -15.32
N ASN A 257 13.44 -6.97 -14.59
CA ASN A 257 13.46 -8.32 -15.16
C ASN A 257 12.08 -8.75 -15.69
N ASN A 258 11.06 -8.69 -14.83
CA ASN A 258 9.75 -9.31 -15.08
C ASN A 258 8.67 -8.33 -15.54
N TRP A 259 9.02 -7.06 -15.78
CA TRP A 259 8.06 -5.98 -16.03
C TRP A 259 7.16 -6.23 -17.26
N LYS A 260 7.66 -6.98 -18.25
CA LYS A 260 6.93 -7.30 -19.48
C LYS A 260 5.94 -8.45 -19.36
N ASN A 261 6.02 -9.27 -18.30
CA ASN A 261 5.41 -10.61 -18.27
C ASN A 261 3.88 -10.61 -18.40
N ASN A 262 3.20 -9.52 -18.02
CA ASN A 262 1.75 -9.44 -18.00
C ASN A 262 1.15 -8.55 -19.10
N TYR A 263 1.96 -8.03 -20.03
CA TYR A 263 1.51 -7.03 -21.00
C TYR A 263 1.84 -7.39 -22.44
N ALA A 264 0.96 -6.96 -23.34
CA ALA A 264 1.30 -6.85 -24.75
C ALA A 264 2.42 -5.80 -24.93
N PRO A 265 3.33 -5.94 -25.93
CA PRO A 265 4.48 -5.07 -26.09
C PRO A 265 4.17 -3.57 -26.10
N ALA A 266 3.11 -3.15 -26.81
CA ALA A 266 2.74 -1.73 -26.88
C ALA A 266 2.31 -1.15 -25.51
N THR A 267 1.50 -1.90 -24.76
CA THR A 267 1.07 -1.51 -23.41
C THR A 267 2.25 -1.45 -22.44
N TYR A 268 3.15 -2.44 -22.52
CA TYR A 268 4.37 -2.46 -21.74
C TYR A 268 5.23 -1.21 -21.98
N GLU A 269 5.50 -0.85 -23.23
CA GLU A 269 6.30 0.33 -23.56
C GLU A 269 5.64 1.63 -23.08
N GLN A 270 4.31 1.75 -23.18
CA GLN A 270 3.55 2.88 -22.64
C GLN A 270 3.69 3.01 -21.12
N LEU A 271 3.50 1.92 -20.38
CA LEU A 271 3.59 1.91 -18.92
C LEU A 271 5.02 2.17 -18.43
N LYS A 272 6.01 1.59 -19.11
CA LYS A 272 7.45 1.82 -18.84
C LYS A 272 7.83 3.28 -19.07
N ALA A 273 7.41 3.87 -20.20
CA ALA A 273 7.63 5.30 -20.48
C ALA A 273 6.94 6.19 -19.44
N ARG A 274 5.69 5.89 -19.10
CA ARG A 274 4.94 6.61 -18.06
C ARG A 274 5.67 6.58 -16.71
N PHE A 275 6.21 5.43 -16.30
CA PHE A 275 6.99 5.37 -15.06
C PHE A 275 8.26 6.23 -15.13
N SER A 276 8.98 6.23 -16.26
CA SER A 276 10.13 7.13 -16.46
C SER A 276 9.74 8.61 -16.31
N ASP A 277 8.58 9.00 -16.85
CA ASP A 277 8.07 10.37 -16.73
C ASP A 277 7.68 10.71 -15.29
N ILE A 278 7.13 9.77 -14.52
CA ILE A 278 6.84 9.93 -13.09
C ILE A 278 8.14 10.21 -12.32
N LEU A 279 9.19 9.41 -12.53
CA LEU A 279 10.47 9.60 -11.85
C LEU A 279 11.04 11.01 -12.07
N LYS A 280 10.95 11.52 -13.30
CA LYS A 280 11.40 12.87 -13.70
C LYS A 280 10.49 13.96 -13.13
N LYS A 281 9.17 13.88 -13.38
CA LYS A 281 8.17 14.88 -13.00
C LYS A 281 8.16 15.15 -11.50
N TYR A 282 8.28 14.10 -10.69
CA TYR A 282 8.26 14.22 -9.24
C TYR A 282 9.65 14.26 -8.61
N ASN A 283 10.73 14.43 -9.39
CA ASN A 283 12.09 14.55 -8.86
C ASN A 283 12.43 13.47 -7.82
N VAL A 284 12.21 12.20 -8.16
CA VAL A 284 12.53 11.08 -7.26
C VAL A 284 14.02 11.10 -6.92
N SER A 285 14.34 10.94 -5.63
CA SER A 285 15.71 11.07 -5.12
C SER A 285 16.50 9.77 -5.25
N ALA A 286 15.87 8.63 -4.99
CA ALA A 286 16.47 7.30 -5.16
C ALA A 286 15.39 6.21 -5.25
N VAL A 287 15.80 5.06 -5.77
CA VAL A 287 15.04 3.81 -5.80
C VAL A 287 15.86 2.74 -5.07
N PHE A 288 15.25 2.07 -4.09
CA PHE A 288 15.79 0.84 -3.52
C PHE A 288 15.11 -0.38 -4.15
N ALA A 289 15.92 -1.33 -4.61
CA ALA A 289 15.48 -2.56 -5.30
C ALA A 289 16.02 -3.83 -4.62
N GLY A 290 15.35 -4.96 -4.83
CA GLY A 290 15.77 -6.31 -4.40
C GLY A 290 16.11 -7.20 -5.60
N HIS A 291 15.62 -8.44 -5.57
CA HIS A 291 15.54 -9.41 -6.68
C HIS A 291 16.87 -10.01 -7.14
N TYR A 292 17.90 -9.18 -7.33
CA TYR A 292 19.24 -9.62 -7.70
C TYR A 292 20.07 -9.87 -6.45
N HIS A 293 19.98 -11.08 -5.90
CA HIS A 293 20.51 -11.42 -4.57
C HIS A 293 21.98 -11.06 -4.35
N THR A 294 22.81 -11.18 -5.39
CA THR A 294 24.26 -10.89 -5.36
C THR A 294 24.60 -9.41 -5.54
N ARG A 295 23.61 -8.55 -5.82
CA ARG A 295 23.81 -7.12 -5.96
C ARG A 295 23.53 -6.39 -4.65
N ILE A 296 24.46 -5.50 -4.30
CA ILE A 296 24.33 -4.62 -3.15
C ILE A 296 24.89 -3.23 -3.45
N GLY A 297 24.13 -2.20 -3.07
CA GLY A 297 24.47 -0.80 -3.31
C GLY A 297 24.08 -0.30 -4.70
N LYS A 298 24.57 0.89 -5.07
CA LYS A 298 24.22 1.49 -6.37
C LYS A 298 24.77 0.66 -7.53
N ALA A 299 23.88 0.34 -8.48
CA ALA A 299 24.26 -0.28 -9.73
C ALA A 299 23.26 0.07 -10.84
N GLU A 300 23.71 0.01 -12.10
CA GLU A 300 22.83 0.17 -13.25
C GLU A 300 21.89 -1.04 -13.37
N PRO A 301 20.58 -0.83 -13.52
CA PRO A 301 19.64 -1.91 -13.82
C PRO A 301 20.03 -2.70 -15.06
N TYR A 302 19.62 -3.96 -15.13
CA TYR A 302 19.87 -4.79 -16.29
C TYR A 302 18.92 -4.39 -17.45
N ASN A 303 18.98 -5.15 -18.55
CA ASN A 303 18.00 -5.05 -19.64
C ASN A 303 17.84 -3.65 -20.27
N ASN A 304 18.91 -2.82 -20.23
CA ASN A 304 18.93 -1.44 -20.72
C ASN A 304 17.89 -0.51 -20.06
N PHE A 305 17.57 -0.75 -18.78
CA PHE A 305 16.64 0.08 -18.03
C PHE A 305 17.21 1.41 -17.54
N SER A 306 18.51 1.67 -17.73
CA SER A 306 19.12 2.96 -17.38
C SER A 306 18.38 4.17 -17.98
N THR A 307 17.78 4.01 -19.16
CA THR A 307 16.95 5.04 -19.80
C THR A 307 15.64 5.33 -19.06
N VAL A 308 15.07 4.34 -18.38
CA VAL A 308 13.86 4.47 -17.57
C VAL A 308 14.16 5.32 -16.33
N TYR A 309 15.25 4.99 -15.64
CA TYR A 309 15.65 5.64 -14.38
C TYR A 309 16.36 6.99 -14.58
N GLY A 310 17.04 7.16 -15.72
CA GLY A 310 17.81 8.37 -16.03
C GLY A 310 18.86 8.65 -14.95
N SER A 311 18.74 9.80 -14.28
CA SER A 311 19.66 10.21 -13.22
C SER A 311 19.31 9.68 -11.83
N VAL A 312 18.18 8.99 -11.67
CA VAL A 312 17.74 8.49 -10.36
C VAL A 312 18.59 7.25 -10.00
N PRO A 313 19.35 7.27 -8.89
CA PRO A 313 20.15 6.12 -8.49
C PRO A 313 19.24 4.95 -8.10
N VAL A 314 19.54 3.78 -8.65
CA VAL A 314 18.97 2.49 -8.23
C VAL A 314 19.97 1.79 -7.34
N ILE A 315 19.52 1.39 -6.15
CA ILE A 315 20.36 0.89 -5.06
C ILE A 315 19.82 -0.47 -4.61
N TYR A 316 20.61 -1.53 -4.79
CA TYR A 316 20.19 -2.89 -4.48
C TYR A 316 20.39 -3.22 -3.01
N SER A 317 19.35 -3.75 -2.38
CA SER A 317 19.25 -3.97 -0.94
C SER A 317 20.01 -5.19 -0.44
N GLY A 318 20.64 -6.00 -1.30
CA GLY A 318 21.27 -7.24 -0.90
C GLY A 318 20.26 -8.36 -0.61
N SER A 319 20.71 -9.42 0.07
CA SER A 319 19.87 -10.59 0.38
C SER A 319 20.36 -11.37 1.59
N ALA A 320 19.47 -12.18 2.18
CA ALA A 320 19.84 -13.08 3.28
C ALA A 320 20.82 -14.15 2.84
N SER A 321 20.64 -14.73 1.65
CA SER A 321 21.56 -15.74 1.11
C SER A 321 22.98 -15.21 0.96
N GLN A 322 23.15 -13.91 0.70
CA GLN A 322 24.45 -13.27 0.54
C GLN A 322 24.95 -12.54 1.80
N ASN A 323 24.25 -12.68 2.93
CA ASN A 323 24.57 -12.08 4.23
C ASN A 323 24.86 -10.57 4.14
N ASN A 324 24.04 -9.83 3.41
CA ASN A 324 24.26 -8.40 3.26
C ASN A 324 22.95 -7.60 3.15
N TYR A 325 23.01 -6.33 3.53
CA TYR A 325 21.89 -5.39 3.48
C TYR A 325 22.39 -3.94 3.51
N LEU A 326 21.50 -2.95 3.51
CA LEU A 326 21.88 -1.54 3.53
C LEU A 326 21.46 -0.80 4.80
N LEU A 327 22.27 0.19 5.16
CA LEU A 327 21.89 1.27 6.07
C LEU A 327 21.83 2.57 5.28
N ALA A 328 20.70 3.27 5.33
CA ALA A 328 20.53 4.61 4.76
C ALA A 328 20.40 5.64 5.88
N ARG A 329 21.36 6.56 5.99
CA ARG A 329 21.33 7.70 6.92
C ARG A 329 20.87 8.95 6.19
N PHE A 330 19.90 9.65 6.77
CA PHE A 330 19.33 10.88 6.25
C PHE A 330 19.73 12.03 7.17
N GLU A 331 20.50 12.98 6.65
CA GLU A 331 21.05 14.09 7.41
C GLU A 331 21.37 15.26 6.48
N ASN A 332 21.04 16.49 6.88
CA ASN A 332 21.42 17.72 6.17
C ASN A 332 21.08 17.73 4.66
N GLY A 333 19.93 17.17 4.28
CA GLY A 333 19.51 17.08 2.88
C GLY A 333 20.30 16.06 2.05
N GLN A 334 21.05 15.17 2.68
CA GLN A 334 21.76 14.08 2.05
C GLN A 334 21.25 12.73 2.56
N MET A 335 21.39 11.72 1.71
CA MET A 335 21.23 10.32 2.03
C MET A 335 22.57 9.62 1.85
N THR A 336 23.18 9.15 2.94
CA THR A 336 24.38 8.33 2.90
C THR A 336 24.00 6.87 3.04
N VAL A 337 24.40 6.05 2.08
CA VAL A 337 24.12 4.62 2.06
C VAL A 337 25.40 3.85 2.36
N GLU A 338 25.32 2.89 3.27
CA GLU A 338 26.37 1.95 3.60
C GLU A 338 25.90 0.52 3.33
N LYS A 339 26.78 -0.28 2.75
CA LYS A 339 26.64 -1.74 2.64
C LYS A 339 26.98 -2.34 3.99
N VAL A 340 26.13 -3.22 4.49
CA VAL A 340 26.31 -3.90 5.76
C VAL A 340 26.44 -5.39 5.51
N SER A 341 27.49 -6.01 6.04
CA SER A 341 27.59 -7.47 6.10
C SER A 341 26.94 -7.97 7.37
N SER A 342 26.00 -8.91 7.23
CA SER A 342 25.38 -9.66 8.33
C SER A 342 26.09 -10.97 8.64
N ALA A 343 27.24 -11.26 8.01
CA ALA A 343 27.95 -12.52 8.19
C ALA A 343 28.20 -12.82 9.68
N ASN A 344 27.81 -14.02 10.11
CA ASN A 344 27.89 -14.48 11.51
C ASN A 344 27.18 -13.56 12.52
N GLY A 345 26.17 -12.79 12.08
CA GLY A 345 25.46 -11.82 12.91
C GLY A 345 26.22 -10.52 13.16
N GLY A 346 27.38 -10.30 12.52
CA GLY A 346 28.12 -9.04 12.57
C GLY A 346 27.40 -7.92 11.82
N ALA A 347 27.90 -6.68 11.93
CA ALA A 347 27.33 -5.51 11.23
C ALA A 347 28.43 -4.60 10.68
N SER A 348 29.44 -5.17 10.00
CA SER A 348 30.52 -4.39 9.40
C SER A 348 29.97 -3.57 8.23
N ARG A 349 30.43 -2.32 8.12
CA ARG A 349 29.87 -1.34 7.18
C ARG A 349 30.93 -0.82 6.23
N THR A 350 30.53 -0.64 4.97
CA THR A 350 31.34 0.03 3.95
C THR A 350 30.48 1.05 3.23
N LEU A 351 30.99 2.26 3.02
CA LEU A 351 30.27 3.30 2.28
C LEU A 351 29.95 2.81 0.86
N ASP A 352 28.68 2.92 0.46
CA ASP A 352 28.26 2.79 -0.93
C ASP A 352 28.33 4.14 -1.65
N GLY A 353 27.72 5.17 -1.05
CA GLY A 353 27.71 6.50 -1.60
C GLY A 353 26.86 7.48 -0.81
N THR A 354 26.98 8.76 -1.17
CA THR A 354 26.19 9.85 -0.61
C THR A 354 25.44 10.56 -1.73
N TYR A 355 24.14 10.73 -1.54
CA TYR A 355 23.20 11.19 -2.55
C TYR A 355 22.50 12.45 -2.04
N THR A 356 22.41 13.48 -2.89
CA THR A 356 21.64 14.69 -2.55
C THR A 356 20.15 14.38 -2.64
N LEU A 357 19.42 14.67 -1.57
CA LEU A 357 17.97 14.55 -1.56
C LEU A 357 17.36 15.72 -2.35
N LYS A 358 16.45 15.38 -3.26
CA LYS A 358 15.71 16.38 -4.03
C LYS A 358 14.54 16.86 -3.18
N THR A 359 14.73 17.91 -2.38
CA THR A 359 13.66 18.53 -1.55
C THR A 359 13.14 19.82 -2.20
N GLY A 360 12.19 20.48 -1.55
CA GLY A 360 11.66 21.78 -1.96
C GLY A 360 10.39 21.69 -2.80
N SER A 361 9.40 22.50 -2.44
CA SER A 361 8.15 22.59 -3.21
C SER A 361 8.43 23.25 -4.56
N PRO A 362 7.77 22.79 -5.63
CA PRO A 362 7.87 23.46 -6.94
C PRO A 362 7.30 24.88 -6.84
N ALA A 363 7.88 25.81 -7.60
CA ALA A 363 7.48 27.23 -7.60
C ALA A 363 6.00 27.42 -7.98
N THR A 364 5.47 26.52 -8.81
CA THR A 364 4.04 26.37 -9.06
C THR A 364 3.63 24.99 -8.55
N PRO A 365 2.63 24.87 -7.66
CA PRO A 365 2.14 23.57 -7.21
C PRO A 365 1.79 22.69 -8.40
N ILE A 366 2.21 21.43 -8.34
CA ILE A 366 1.80 20.43 -9.32
C ILE A 366 0.30 20.26 -9.15
N ALA A 367 -0.46 20.56 -10.20
CA ALA A 367 -1.89 20.33 -10.19
C ALA A 367 -2.15 18.84 -9.88
N PRO A 368 -3.07 18.53 -8.95
CA PRO A 368 -3.43 17.15 -8.69
C PRO A 368 -3.86 16.49 -10.00
N ALA A 369 -3.41 15.25 -10.21
CA ALA A 369 -3.95 14.42 -11.29
C ALA A 369 -5.49 14.39 -11.19
N PRO A 370 -6.23 14.30 -12.31
CA PRO A 370 -7.67 14.23 -12.24
C PRO A 370 -8.07 13.06 -11.33
N GLU A 371 -8.96 13.31 -10.38
CA GLU A 371 -9.28 12.32 -9.35
C GLU A 371 -10.03 11.13 -9.98
N PRO A 372 -9.52 9.88 -9.85
CA PRO A 372 -10.31 8.72 -10.20
C PRO A 372 -11.54 8.63 -9.28
N GLY A 373 -12.68 8.31 -9.89
CA GLY A 373 -13.94 8.17 -9.18
C GLY A 373 -14.26 6.71 -8.86
N SER A 374 -15.38 6.49 -8.19
CA SER A 374 -15.97 5.15 -8.17
C SER A 374 -17.48 5.19 -8.02
N ILE A 375 -18.14 4.20 -8.62
CA ILE A 375 -19.57 3.96 -8.45
C ILE A 375 -19.77 2.69 -7.66
N THR A 376 -20.46 2.79 -6.53
CA THR A 376 -20.89 1.63 -5.75
C THR A 376 -22.38 1.41 -5.92
N PHE A 377 -22.80 0.21 -6.27
CA PHE A 377 -24.20 -0.21 -6.23
C PHE A 377 -24.43 -1.08 -5.01
N PHE A 378 -25.49 -0.81 -4.25
CA PHE A 378 -25.85 -1.57 -3.06
C PHE A 378 -27.34 -1.92 -3.12
N ASN A 379 -27.67 -3.22 -3.13
CA ASN A 379 -29.06 -3.64 -3.02
C ASN A 379 -29.44 -3.91 -1.57
N GLN A 380 -30.25 -3.03 -0.98
CA GLN A 380 -30.91 -3.23 0.33
C GLN A 380 -32.42 -3.45 0.16
N GLY A 381 -32.90 -3.64 -1.07
CA GLY A 381 -34.30 -3.93 -1.36
C GLY A 381 -34.61 -5.42 -1.17
N GLY A 382 -35.84 -5.73 -0.76
CA GLY A 382 -36.38 -7.09 -0.64
C GLY A 382 -36.65 -7.77 -1.99
N TYR A 383 -35.81 -7.50 -3.00
CA TYR A 383 -35.94 -7.96 -4.38
C TYR A 383 -34.56 -8.16 -5.00
N VAL A 384 -34.52 -8.85 -6.14
CA VAL A 384 -33.31 -8.91 -6.96
C VAL A 384 -33.21 -7.63 -7.79
N ALA A 385 -32.07 -6.95 -7.72
CA ALA A 385 -31.77 -5.77 -8.53
C ALA A 385 -30.67 -6.08 -9.56
N ARG A 386 -30.59 -5.31 -10.64
CA ARG A 386 -29.41 -5.28 -11.52
C ARG A 386 -29.05 -3.84 -11.81
N TYR A 387 -27.76 -3.58 -12.01
CA TYR A 387 -27.25 -2.25 -12.27
C TYR A 387 -26.30 -2.27 -13.46
N ASN A 388 -26.29 -1.17 -14.19
CA ASN A 388 -25.40 -0.94 -15.30
C ASN A 388 -24.65 0.38 -15.10
N LEU A 389 -23.37 0.38 -15.45
CA LEU A 389 -22.50 1.54 -15.50
C LEU A 389 -21.90 1.62 -16.90
N SER A 390 -21.90 2.79 -17.52
CA SER A 390 -21.09 3.04 -18.72
C SER A 390 -20.37 4.37 -18.62
N TYR A 391 -19.17 4.47 -19.19
CA TYR A 391 -18.41 5.71 -19.30
C TYR A 391 -17.51 5.69 -20.55
N THR A 392 -16.91 6.82 -20.88
CA THR A 392 -15.90 6.96 -21.94
C THR A 392 -14.56 7.34 -21.30
N SER A 393 -13.48 6.64 -21.62
CA SER A 393 -12.10 6.91 -21.14
C SER A 393 -11.13 6.58 -22.28
N GLY A 394 -10.14 7.44 -22.51
CA GLY A 394 -9.21 7.31 -23.63
C GLY A 394 -9.91 7.27 -25.01
N GLY A 395 -11.08 7.90 -25.14
CA GLY A 395 -11.92 7.83 -26.35
C GLY A 395 -12.69 6.51 -26.54
N GLN A 396 -12.49 5.52 -25.67
CA GLN A 396 -13.18 4.23 -25.72
C GLN A 396 -14.35 4.18 -24.73
N LYS A 397 -15.44 3.50 -25.10
CA LYS A 397 -16.60 3.30 -24.24
C LYS A 397 -16.44 2.02 -23.43
N ALA A 398 -16.50 2.14 -22.10
CA ALA A 398 -16.56 1.02 -21.17
C ALA A 398 -18.01 0.83 -20.68
N SER A 399 -18.42 -0.42 -20.47
CA SER A 399 -19.74 -0.75 -19.92
C SER A 399 -19.64 -1.96 -19.00
N PHE A 400 -20.30 -1.87 -17.86
CA PHE A 400 -20.30 -2.89 -16.82
C PHE A 400 -21.73 -3.17 -16.37
N SER A 401 -22.01 -4.44 -16.10
CA SER A 401 -23.23 -4.87 -15.44
C SER A 401 -22.89 -5.58 -14.14
N THR A 402 -23.71 -5.37 -13.11
CA THR A 402 -23.61 -6.15 -11.87
C THR A 402 -24.12 -7.58 -12.04
N GLY A 403 -24.93 -7.82 -13.08
CA GLY A 403 -25.84 -8.95 -13.09
C GLY A 403 -26.89 -8.83 -11.98
N ASN A 404 -27.51 -9.96 -11.63
CA ASN A 404 -28.50 -10.02 -10.56
C ASN A 404 -27.82 -9.93 -9.18
N MET A 405 -28.18 -8.91 -8.42
CA MET A 405 -27.77 -8.67 -7.04
C MET A 405 -28.96 -8.92 -6.10
N ALA A 406 -28.85 -9.93 -5.24
CA ALA A 406 -29.79 -10.15 -4.14
C ALA A 406 -29.63 -9.09 -3.01
N LEU A 407 -30.54 -9.11 -2.04
CA LEU A 407 -30.50 -8.25 -0.85
C LEU A 407 -29.15 -8.39 -0.12
N GLY A 408 -28.61 -7.27 0.36
CA GLY A 408 -27.36 -7.20 1.11
C GLY A 408 -26.11 -7.07 0.24
N ASN A 409 -26.19 -7.36 -1.06
CA ASN A 409 -25.03 -7.34 -1.94
C ASN A 409 -24.62 -5.92 -2.33
N LYS A 410 -23.32 -5.66 -2.32
CA LYS A 410 -22.69 -4.41 -2.75
C LYS A 410 -21.64 -4.71 -3.82
N LYS A 411 -21.53 -3.85 -4.84
CA LYS A 411 -20.51 -3.95 -5.89
C LYS A 411 -20.01 -2.57 -6.27
N ARG A 412 -18.69 -2.38 -6.27
CA ARG A 412 -18.02 -1.12 -6.63
C ARG A 412 -17.28 -1.26 -7.94
N TYR A 413 -17.37 -0.22 -8.76
CA TYR A 413 -16.64 -0.06 -10.03
C TYR A 413 -15.77 1.18 -9.94
N ASP A 414 -14.51 1.06 -10.34
CA ASP A 414 -13.61 2.21 -10.45
C ASP A 414 -13.87 2.95 -11.75
N LEU A 415 -13.76 4.26 -11.67
CA LEU A 415 -13.78 5.15 -12.80
C LEU A 415 -12.36 5.68 -13.01
N PRO A 416 -11.78 5.51 -14.20
CA PRO A 416 -10.57 6.22 -14.58
C PRO A 416 -10.68 7.73 -14.34
N ALA A 417 -9.55 8.37 -14.09
CA ALA A 417 -9.42 9.81 -13.89
C ALA A 417 -10.02 10.64 -15.04
N ASP A 418 -9.94 10.12 -16.27
CA ASP A 418 -10.44 10.75 -17.50
C ASP A 418 -11.85 10.28 -17.89
N ALA A 419 -12.53 9.53 -17.03
CA ALA A 419 -13.86 9.01 -17.32
C ALA A 419 -14.88 10.15 -17.51
N THR A 420 -15.50 10.15 -18.69
CA THR A 420 -16.56 11.07 -19.10
C THR A 420 -17.82 10.30 -19.49
N ASN A 421 -18.93 11.01 -19.78
CA ASN A 421 -20.20 10.39 -20.22
C ASN A 421 -20.70 9.27 -19.29
N ILE A 422 -20.50 9.44 -17.98
CA ILE A 422 -20.81 8.43 -16.98
C ILE A 422 -22.33 8.31 -16.86
N LYS A 423 -22.86 7.11 -17.11
CA LYS A 423 -24.28 6.77 -16.98
C LYS A 423 -24.45 5.57 -16.07
N VAL A 424 -25.43 5.66 -15.18
CA VAL A 424 -25.80 4.59 -14.25
C VAL A 424 -27.28 4.31 -14.34
N ARG A 425 -27.63 3.02 -14.34
CA ARG A 425 -29.03 2.55 -14.36
C ARG A 425 -29.20 1.43 -13.35
N GLY A 426 -30.30 1.45 -12.60
CA GLY A 426 -30.68 0.39 -11.67
C GLY A 426 -32.10 -0.07 -11.94
N GLU A 427 -32.30 -1.39 -11.96
CA GLU A 427 -33.57 -2.04 -12.26
C GLU A 427 -33.91 -3.07 -11.18
N ALA A 428 -35.19 -3.17 -10.80
CA ALA A 428 -35.73 -4.16 -9.86
C ALA A 428 -36.48 -5.26 -10.60
N LYS A 429 -36.26 -6.52 -10.23
CA LYS A 429 -37.00 -7.67 -10.75
C LYS A 429 -38.42 -7.66 -10.17
N THR A 430 -39.43 -7.55 -11.03
CA THR A 430 -40.83 -7.38 -10.60
C THR A 430 -41.55 -8.68 -10.24
N GLY A 431 -41.08 -9.81 -10.80
CA GLY A 431 -41.79 -11.09 -10.76
C GLY A 431 -42.92 -11.23 -11.79
N LEU A 432 -43.19 -10.20 -12.60
CA LEU A 432 -44.22 -10.22 -13.64
C LEU A 432 -43.64 -10.68 -14.98
N ILE A 433 -44.33 -11.58 -15.68
CA ILE A 433 -43.88 -12.11 -16.99
C ILE A 433 -43.86 -11.00 -18.06
N TRP A 434 -44.85 -10.10 -18.06
CA TRP A 434 -45.01 -9.05 -19.06
C TRP A 434 -44.18 -7.77 -18.78
N ASN A 435 -43.60 -7.64 -17.58
CA ASN A 435 -42.73 -6.52 -17.24
C ASN A 435 -41.68 -6.95 -16.21
N PRO A 436 -40.72 -7.81 -16.59
CA PRO A 436 -39.87 -8.53 -15.63
C PRO A 436 -38.91 -7.61 -14.85
N TRP A 437 -38.64 -6.41 -15.38
CA TRP A 437 -37.70 -5.44 -14.80
C TRP A 437 -38.30 -4.04 -14.84
N ARG A 438 -38.21 -3.33 -13.71
CA ARG A 438 -38.67 -1.94 -13.59
C ARG A 438 -37.53 -1.04 -13.19
N ASP A 439 -37.40 0.11 -13.86
CA ASP A 439 -36.39 1.11 -13.51
C ASP A 439 -36.60 1.63 -12.08
N ILE A 440 -35.51 1.66 -11.33
CA ILE A 440 -35.40 2.32 -10.03
C ILE A 440 -34.81 3.71 -10.25
N PHE A 441 -33.75 3.78 -11.08
CA PHE A 441 -33.11 5.03 -11.50
C PHE A 441 -32.40 4.87 -12.84
N ASN A 442 -32.24 6.00 -13.53
CA ASN A 442 -31.40 6.17 -14.71
C ASN A 442 -30.82 7.59 -14.65
N ARG A 443 -29.51 7.73 -14.50
CA ARG A 443 -28.84 9.00 -14.20
C ARG A 443 -27.56 9.14 -15.01
N SER A 444 -27.28 10.38 -15.41
CA SER A 444 -25.97 10.80 -15.89
C SER A 444 -25.25 11.49 -14.74
N ILE A 445 -23.95 11.27 -14.63
CA ILE A 445 -23.11 11.87 -13.59
C ILE A 445 -22.16 12.85 -14.30
N GLU A 446 -22.21 14.10 -13.88
CA GLU A 446 -21.31 15.14 -14.37
C GLU A 446 -20.00 15.10 -13.58
N HIS A 447 -18.90 14.82 -14.30
CA HIS A 447 -17.52 14.79 -13.81
C HIS A 447 -17.15 13.65 -12.82
N PRO A 448 -15.88 13.19 -12.83
CA PRO A 448 -15.42 12.00 -12.10
C PRO A 448 -15.05 12.28 -10.62
N ARG A 449 -15.86 12.99 -9.84
CA ARG A 449 -15.44 13.34 -8.46
C ARG A 449 -15.87 12.30 -7.42
N GLY A 450 -14.88 11.60 -6.88
CA GLY A 450 -14.97 10.82 -5.64
C GLY A 450 -15.82 9.54 -5.71
N SER A 451 -16.16 9.01 -4.54
CA SER A 451 -16.96 7.79 -4.42
C SER A 451 -18.44 8.12 -4.33
N ILE A 452 -19.20 7.79 -5.37
CA ILE A 452 -20.66 7.91 -5.38
C ILE A 452 -21.27 6.53 -5.16
N CYS A 453 -22.27 6.45 -4.30
CA CYS A 453 -23.01 5.21 -4.10
C CYS A 453 -24.45 5.33 -4.56
N PHE A 454 -25.02 4.25 -5.09
CA PHE A 454 -26.42 4.10 -5.45
C PHE A 454 -26.97 2.90 -4.67
N LYS A 455 -27.77 3.18 -3.64
CA LYS A 455 -28.43 2.17 -2.83
C LYS A 455 -29.88 2.04 -3.27
N SER A 456 -30.31 0.84 -3.67
CA SER A 456 -31.74 0.52 -3.78
C SER A 456 -32.27 -0.02 -2.46
N TYR A 457 -33.54 0.23 -2.15
CA TYR A 457 -34.20 -0.27 -0.94
C TYR A 457 -35.72 -0.44 -1.15
N SER A 458 -36.42 -0.85 -0.07
CA SER A 458 -37.86 -1.13 -0.02
C SER A 458 -38.28 -2.42 -0.74
N THR A 459 -39.52 -2.51 -1.22
CA THR A 459 -40.13 -3.73 -1.77
C THR A 459 -40.24 -3.70 -3.29
N THR A 460 -40.48 -4.86 -3.90
CA THR A 460 -40.63 -5.01 -5.35
C THR A 460 -41.67 -4.06 -5.95
N LEU A 461 -42.77 -3.80 -5.22
CA LEU A 461 -43.87 -2.94 -5.67
C LEU A 461 -43.59 -1.44 -5.47
N ASN A 462 -42.64 -1.08 -4.61
CA ASN A 462 -42.29 0.31 -4.29
C ASN A 462 -40.76 0.48 -4.21
N ALA A 463 -40.05 0.11 -5.29
CA ALA A 463 -38.59 0.19 -5.32
C ALA A 463 -38.13 1.65 -5.22
N LYS A 464 -37.21 1.94 -4.31
CA LYS A 464 -36.65 3.28 -4.08
C LYS A 464 -35.13 3.26 -4.13
N TRP A 465 -34.51 4.43 -4.24
CA TRP A 465 -33.06 4.56 -4.17
C TRP A 465 -32.61 5.86 -3.50
N ASN A 466 -31.38 5.87 -2.99
CA ASN A 466 -30.66 7.05 -2.50
C ASN A 466 -29.14 6.87 -2.65
N ASN A 467 -28.35 7.85 -2.20
CA ASN A 467 -26.89 7.78 -2.24
C ASN A 467 -26.22 7.36 -0.92
N SER A 468 -26.98 6.89 0.07
CA SER A 468 -26.49 6.60 1.43
C SER A 468 -26.18 5.12 1.60
N CYS A 469 -24.91 4.73 1.47
CA CYS A 469 -24.46 3.33 1.56
C CYS A 469 -23.75 2.95 2.86
N ASN A 470 -23.85 3.82 3.86
CA ASN A 470 -23.39 3.58 5.23
C ASN A 470 -24.14 2.41 5.85
#